data_AF-A0A5N8YY74-F1
#
_entry.id   AF-A0A5N8YY74-F1
#
_cell.length_a   1.000
_cell.length_b   1.000
_cell.length_c   1.000
_cell.angle_alpha   90.00
_cell.angle_beta   90.00
_cell.angle_gamma   90.00
#
_symmetry.space_group_name_H-M   'P 1'
#
loop_
_entity.id
_entity.type
_entity.pdbx_description
1 polymer ?
#
loop_
_entity_poly.entity_id
_entity_poly.type
_entity_poly.pdbx_seq_one_letter_code
_entity_poly.pdbx_strand_id
1 'polypeptide(L)'
;KVQRMEPDDRVLIYISQKRCFAATATVTTSMIEDHSPIWEPEGDSTLPFRVGIKPDVILDHNQYIEADHLAPRLDYTKRWVPELWFLAFQDSLHLISKYDFGLVEDEMKKLKRNRGYSTIYRPKTKQATITRCKLEQIPTKTISSDF
;
A
#
# COMPACT_ATOMS: atom_id res chain seq x y z
N LYS A 1 14.20 13.92 -6.23
CA LYS A 1 14.02 15.15 -5.44
C LYS A 1 12.98 16.02 -6.12
N VAL A 2 12.18 16.76 -5.34
CA VAL A 2 11.01 17.57 -5.78
C VAL A 2 11.32 18.49 -6.96
N GLN A 3 12.57 18.95 -7.08
CA GLN A 3 13.08 19.74 -8.21
C GLN A 3 12.88 19.09 -9.61
N ARG A 4 12.65 17.77 -9.68
CA ARG A 4 12.40 17.07 -10.95
C ARG A 4 10.93 17.03 -11.35
N MET A 5 10.02 17.51 -10.51
CA MET A 5 8.58 17.49 -10.82
C MET A 5 8.24 18.66 -11.72
N GLU A 6 7.60 18.35 -12.85
CA GLU A 6 7.10 19.32 -13.80
C GLU A 6 5.57 19.43 -13.70
N PRO A 7 4.97 20.57 -14.10
CA PRO A 7 3.53 20.64 -14.30
C PRO A 7 3.06 19.49 -15.21
N ASP A 8 1.87 18.97 -14.93
CA ASP A 8 1.26 17.77 -15.55
C ASP A 8 1.83 16.41 -15.11
N ASP A 9 2.85 16.38 -14.24
CA ASP A 9 3.24 15.14 -13.57
C ASP A 9 2.12 14.62 -12.68
N ARG A 10 2.01 13.29 -12.58
CA ARG A 10 1.00 12.63 -11.75
C ARG A 10 1.62 12.08 -10.49
N VAL A 11 0.99 12.37 -9.36
CA VAL A 11 1.43 11.94 -8.03
C VAL A 11 0.42 11.03 -7.37
N LEU A 12 0.94 10.04 -6.64
CA LEU A 12 0.17 9.08 -5.86
C LEU A 12 0.48 9.30 -4.38
N ILE A 13 -0.56 9.52 -3.58
CA ILE A 13 -0.44 9.76 -2.15
C ILE A 13 -0.55 8.43 -1.40
N TYR A 14 0.53 8.07 -0.71
CA TYR A 14 0.65 6.89 0.12
C TYR A 14 0.82 7.28 1.58
N ILE A 15 0.00 6.68 2.46
CA ILE A 15 0.09 6.89 3.90
C ILE A 15 0.91 5.76 4.50
N SER A 16 2.15 6.06 4.90
CA SER A 16 3.11 5.08 5.41
C SER A 16 2.63 4.37 6.69
N GLN A 17 2.05 5.12 7.64
CA GLN A 17 1.58 4.58 8.92
C GLN A 17 0.47 3.54 8.75
N LYS A 18 -0.46 3.78 7.82
CA LYS A 18 -1.60 2.89 7.52
C LYS A 18 -1.32 1.90 6.39
N ARG A 19 -0.21 2.08 5.67
CA ARG A 19 0.17 1.32 4.48
C ARG A 19 -0.96 1.28 3.46
N CYS A 20 -1.50 2.44 3.12
CA CYS A 20 -2.64 2.54 2.22
C CYS A 20 -2.49 3.66 1.19
N PHE A 21 -3.06 3.46 0.01
CA PHE A 21 -3.19 4.48 -1.02
C PHE A 21 -4.46 5.28 -0.80
N ALA A 22 -4.33 6.61 -0.76
CA ALA A 22 -5.41 7.51 -0.37
C ALA A 22 -5.94 8.36 -1.53
N ALA A 23 -5.05 8.88 -2.37
CA ALA A 23 -5.44 9.78 -3.45
C ALA A 23 -4.44 9.80 -4.59
N THR A 24 -4.91 10.21 -5.77
CA THR A 24 -4.08 10.64 -6.90
C THR A 24 -4.27 12.13 -7.15
N ALA A 25 -3.21 12.80 -7.59
CA ALA A 25 -3.22 14.21 -7.93
C ALA A 25 -2.36 14.49 -9.15
N THR A 26 -2.63 15.60 -9.82
CA THR A 26 -1.81 16.13 -10.90
C THR A 26 -1.10 17.38 -10.42
N VAL A 27 0.19 17.51 -10.73
CA VAL A 27 1.01 18.67 -10.41
C VAL A 27 0.60 19.84 -11.30
N THR A 28 0.30 20.99 -10.70
CA THR A 28 -0.15 22.20 -11.42
C THR A 28 0.92 23.27 -11.52
N THR A 29 1.91 23.25 -10.63
CA THR A 29 2.89 24.32 -10.51
C THR A 29 4.26 23.72 -10.23
N SER A 30 5.33 24.34 -10.74
CA SER A 30 6.69 23.92 -10.44
C SER A 30 7.07 24.17 -8.97
N MET A 31 8.27 23.75 -8.58
CA MET A 31 8.79 23.93 -7.23
C MET A 31 8.80 25.41 -6.81
N ILE A 32 8.10 25.72 -5.72
CA ILE A 32 8.06 27.02 -5.05
C ILE A 32 8.71 26.87 -3.67
N GLU A 33 9.45 27.89 -3.24
CA GLU A 33 9.99 27.98 -1.89
C GLU A 33 9.04 28.79 -1.00
N ASP A 34 8.56 28.19 0.09
CA ASP A 34 7.63 28.79 1.03
C ASP A 34 7.87 28.26 2.45
N HIS A 35 8.18 29.18 3.36
CA HIS A 35 8.56 28.91 4.75
C HIS A 35 7.39 29.01 5.74
N SER A 36 6.14 29.13 5.27
CA SER A 36 4.98 29.23 6.16
C SER A 36 4.73 27.92 6.94
N PRO A 37 4.44 27.96 8.25
CA PRO A 37 4.23 26.73 9.04
C PRO A 37 2.83 26.14 8.75
N ILE A 38 2.74 25.19 7.81
CA ILE A 38 1.50 24.46 7.50
C ILE A 38 1.47 23.09 8.20
N TRP A 39 2.63 22.46 8.31
CA TRP A 39 2.77 21.15 8.92
C TRP A 39 3.21 21.28 10.38
N GLU A 40 2.83 20.31 11.20
CA GLU A 40 3.40 20.17 12.53
C GLU A 40 4.91 19.90 12.37
N PRO A 41 5.79 20.73 12.94
CA PRO A 41 7.22 20.58 12.77
C PRO A 41 7.68 19.31 13.47
N GLU A 42 8.14 18.33 12.68
CA GLU A 42 8.81 17.15 13.21
C GLU A 42 10.28 17.51 13.45
N GLY A 43 10.59 17.90 14.68
CA GLY A 43 11.92 18.41 15.05
C GLY A 43 12.19 19.80 14.48
N ASP A 44 13.34 19.98 13.82
CA ASP A 44 13.79 21.26 13.22
C ASP A 44 13.52 21.33 11.69
N SER A 45 12.61 20.50 11.19
CA SER A 45 12.34 20.40 9.75
C SER A 45 11.33 21.46 9.31
N THR A 46 11.77 22.42 8.49
CA THR A 46 10.93 23.52 7.97
C THR A 46 10.25 23.21 6.62
N LEU A 47 10.64 22.12 5.94
CA LEU A 47 10.11 21.65 4.64
C LEU A 47 9.70 22.79 3.67
N PRO A 48 10.65 23.64 3.22
CA PRO A 48 10.33 24.87 2.50
C PRO A 48 9.93 24.64 1.03
N PHE A 49 10.34 23.53 0.44
CA PHE A 49 10.08 23.26 -0.99
C PHE A 49 8.70 22.65 -1.19
N ARG A 50 7.87 23.33 -1.98
CA ARG A 50 6.46 22.99 -2.22
C ARG A 50 6.14 22.93 -3.70
N VAL A 51 5.05 22.23 -4.00
CA VAL A 51 4.53 22.06 -5.35
C VAL A 51 3.01 22.19 -5.28
N GLY A 52 2.44 22.94 -6.22
CA GLY A 52 0.99 23.01 -6.39
C GLY A 52 0.46 21.70 -6.96
N ILE A 53 -0.55 21.12 -6.34
CA ILE A 53 -1.20 19.88 -6.80
C ILE A 53 -2.72 20.05 -6.85
N LYS A 54 -3.34 19.41 -7.84
CA LYS A 54 -4.78 19.30 -8.00
C LYS A 54 -5.20 17.85 -7.82
N PRO A 55 -6.12 17.53 -6.90
CA PRO A 55 -6.57 16.16 -6.72
C PRO A 55 -7.40 15.66 -7.91
N ASP A 56 -7.08 14.46 -8.39
CA ASP A 56 -7.84 13.77 -9.44
C ASP A 56 -8.86 12.81 -8.82
N VAL A 57 -8.39 11.90 -7.96
CA VAL A 57 -9.20 10.89 -7.28
C VAL A 57 -8.86 10.90 -5.80
N ILE A 58 -9.84 11.23 -4.96
CA ILE A 58 -9.71 11.19 -3.50
C ILE A 58 -10.61 10.09 -2.94
N LEU A 59 -10.06 9.14 -2.19
CA LEU A 59 -10.84 8.13 -1.48
C LEU A 59 -11.29 8.62 -0.10
N ASP A 60 -12.42 8.10 0.36
CA ASP A 60 -12.90 8.33 1.72
C ASP A 60 -12.06 7.53 2.73
N HIS A 61 -11.94 8.01 3.97
CA HIS A 61 -11.09 7.42 5.01
C HIS A 61 -11.33 5.93 5.28
N ASN A 62 -12.57 5.46 5.06
CA ASN A 62 -12.96 4.07 5.26
C ASN A 62 -12.77 3.19 4.01
N GLN A 63 -12.36 3.79 2.89
CA GLN A 63 -12.25 3.15 1.57
C GLN A 63 -10.84 3.22 1.00
N TYR A 64 -9.84 3.58 1.83
CA TYR A 64 -8.45 3.51 1.40
C TYR A 64 -8.07 2.12 0.96
N ILE A 65 -7.25 2.05 -0.10
CA ILE A 65 -6.78 0.78 -0.62
C ILE A 65 -5.59 0.34 0.20
N GLU A 66 -5.70 -0.79 0.88
CA GLU A 66 -4.56 -1.41 1.55
C GLU A 66 -3.49 -1.77 0.51
N ALA A 67 -2.27 -1.28 0.74
CA ALA A 67 -1.17 -1.53 -0.16
C ALA A 67 -0.74 -3.01 -0.14
N ASP A 68 -1.06 -3.79 0.89
CA ASP A 68 -0.81 -5.25 0.90
C ASP A 68 -1.43 -5.97 -0.32
N HIS A 69 -2.57 -5.49 -0.84
CA HIS A 69 -3.26 -6.11 -1.97
C HIS A 69 -2.67 -5.71 -3.33
N LEU A 70 -2.10 -4.51 -3.42
CA LEU A 70 -1.57 -3.97 -4.67
C LEU A 70 -0.06 -4.10 -4.76
N ALA A 71 0.66 -3.94 -3.65
CA ALA A 71 2.11 -3.94 -3.60
C ALA A 71 2.72 -5.15 -4.29
N PRO A 72 2.30 -6.42 -4.09
CA PRO A 72 2.88 -7.55 -4.80
C PRO A 72 2.67 -7.52 -6.33
N ARG A 73 1.69 -6.75 -6.81
CA ARG A 73 1.35 -6.59 -8.24
C ARG A 73 2.15 -5.49 -8.90
N LEU A 74 2.69 -4.53 -8.14
CA LEU A 74 3.47 -3.42 -8.67
C LEU A 74 4.85 -3.91 -9.11
N ASP A 75 5.31 -3.46 -10.26
CA ASP A 75 6.68 -3.75 -10.70
C ASP A 75 7.71 -3.02 -9.82
N TYR A 76 7.34 -1.87 -9.26
CA TYR A 76 8.17 -1.10 -8.33
C TYR A 76 8.64 -1.90 -7.10
N THR A 77 7.74 -2.67 -6.48
CA THR A 77 8.00 -3.41 -5.23
C THR A 77 8.67 -4.77 -5.47
N LYS A 78 8.62 -5.32 -6.69
CA LYS A 78 9.26 -6.61 -7.04
C LYS A 78 10.77 -6.63 -6.82
N ARG A 79 11.40 -5.46 -6.67
CA ARG A 79 12.82 -5.31 -6.32
C ARG A 79 13.11 -5.69 -4.86
N TRP A 80 12.09 -5.78 -4.03
CA TRP A 80 12.18 -6.08 -2.61
C TRP A 80 11.70 -7.50 -2.30
N VAL A 81 12.17 -8.05 -1.18
CA VAL A 81 11.64 -9.31 -0.65
C VAL A 81 10.14 -9.12 -0.36
N PRO A 82 9.26 -10.06 -0.77
CA PRO A 82 7.81 -9.88 -0.64
C PRO A 82 7.31 -9.59 0.76
N GLU A 83 8.02 -9.99 1.82
CA GLU A 83 7.65 -9.71 3.21
C GLU A 83 8.02 -8.29 3.67
N LEU A 84 9.03 -7.70 3.03
CA LEU A 84 9.62 -6.40 3.38
C LEU A 84 9.31 -5.31 2.35
N TRP A 85 8.34 -5.54 1.47
CA TRP A 85 7.96 -4.63 0.39
C TRP A 85 7.66 -3.21 0.88
N PHE A 86 7.14 -3.05 2.10
CA PHE A 86 6.75 -1.75 2.66
C PHE A 86 7.94 -0.80 2.85
N LEU A 87 9.16 -1.35 3.00
CA LEU A 87 10.39 -0.56 3.09
C LEU A 87 10.67 0.20 1.79
N ALA A 88 10.14 -0.28 0.66
CA ALA A 88 10.22 0.43 -0.62
C ALA A 88 9.59 1.84 -0.56
N PHE A 89 8.64 2.08 0.35
CA PHE A 89 7.88 3.32 0.47
C PHE A 89 8.30 4.19 1.67
N GLN A 90 9.43 3.92 2.31
CA GLN A 90 9.83 4.65 3.51
C GLN A 90 10.39 6.06 3.22
N ASP A 91 10.88 6.31 2.01
CA ASP A 91 11.23 7.67 1.58
C ASP A 91 9.97 8.50 1.25
N SER A 92 10.13 9.81 1.26
CA SER A 92 9.11 10.82 0.97
C SER A 92 8.61 10.82 -0.47
N LEU A 93 9.47 10.50 -1.44
CA LEU A 93 9.16 10.62 -2.87
C LEU A 93 9.75 9.46 -3.68
N HIS A 94 8.88 8.76 -4.41
CA HIS A 94 9.24 7.61 -5.23
C HIS A 94 8.85 7.80 -6.68
N LEU A 95 9.73 7.40 -7.60
CA LEU A 95 9.39 7.31 -9.01
C LEU A 95 8.78 5.94 -9.30
N ILE A 96 7.54 5.93 -9.74
CA ILE A 96 6.80 4.72 -10.13
C ILE A 96 6.55 4.72 -11.63
N SER A 97 6.42 3.52 -12.21
CA SER A 97 6.13 3.38 -13.63
C SER A 97 4.71 3.85 -13.95
N LYS A 98 4.47 4.29 -15.19
CA LYS A 98 3.12 4.65 -15.66
C LYS A 98 2.13 3.48 -15.52
N TYR A 99 2.63 2.25 -15.72
CA TYR A 99 1.83 1.04 -15.59
C TYR A 99 1.37 0.83 -14.14
N ASP A 100 2.30 0.91 -13.18
CA ASP A 100 2.00 0.77 -11.75
C ASP A 100 1.03 1.86 -11.26
N PHE A 101 1.26 3.11 -11.70
CA PHE A 101 0.37 4.22 -11.40
C PHE A 101 -1.05 3.93 -11.89
N GLY A 102 -1.20 3.51 -13.14
CA GLY A 102 -2.49 3.19 -13.75
C GLY A 102 -3.22 2.06 -13.01
N LEU A 103 -2.48 1.04 -12.56
CA LEU A 103 -3.03 -0.07 -11.80
C LEU A 103 -3.70 0.42 -10.51
N VAL A 104 -3.01 1.27 -9.73
CA VAL A 104 -3.57 1.82 -8.49
C VAL A 104 -4.75 2.74 -8.79
N GLU A 105 -4.61 3.63 -9.77
CA GLU A 105 -5.66 4.59 -10.13
C GLU A 105 -6.95 3.90 -10.59
N ASP A 106 -6.84 2.85 -11.41
CA ASP A 106 -7.99 2.09 -11.88
C ASP A 106 -8.73 1.41 -10.74
N GLU A 107 -8.02 0.87 -9.75
CA GLU A 107 -8.63 0.32 -8.54
C GLU A 107 -9.33 1.41 -7.71
N MET A 108 -8.74 2.60 -7.59
CA MET A 108 -9.42 3.74 -6.94
C MET A 108 -10.71 4.14 -7.67
N LYS A 109 -10.67 4.21 -9.00
CA LYS A 109 -11.84 4.53 -9.84
C LYS A 109 -12.92 3.47 -9.73
N LYS A 110 -12.55 2.19 -9.70
CA LYS A 110 -13.47 1.07 -9.47
C LYS A 110 -14.18 1.21 -8.14
N LEU A 111 -13.47 1.50 -7.05
CA LEU A 111 -14.09 1.69 -5.74
C LEU A 111 -15.05 2.88 -5.71
N LYS A 112 -14.68 4.01 -6.31
CA LYS A 112 -15.58 5.17 -6.41
C LYS A 112 -16.85 4.87 -7.18
N ARG A 113 -16.74 4.17 -8.32
CA ARG A 113 -17.89 3.76 -9.12
C ARG A 113 -18.77 2.78 -8.36
N ASN A 114 -18.14 1.87 -7.62
CA ASN A 114 -18.81 0.79 -6.91
C ASN A 114 -19.25 1.18 -5.49
N ARG A 115 -19.47 2.48 -5.21
CA ARG A 115 -19.95 3.04 -3.93
C ARG A 115 -21.23 2.40 -3.36
N GLY A 116 -21.87 1.48 -4.08
CA GLY A 116 -22.97 0.63 -3.60
C GLY A 116 -22.55 -0.69 -2.93
N TYR A 117 -21.28 -1.11 -3.03
CA TYR A 117 -20.76 -2.28 -2.32
C TYR A 117 -19.69 -1.80 -1.33
N SER A 118 -20.06 -1.70 -0.05
CA SER A 118 -19.05 -1.68 1.00
C SER A 118 -18.23 -2.95 0.84
N THR A 119 -16.94 -2.84 0.50
CA THR A 119 -16.01 -3.92 0.82
C THR A 119 -16.12 -4.08 2.33
N ILE A 120 -16.86 -5.10 2.75
CA ILE A 120 -16.85 -5.55 4.12
C ILE A 120 -15.39 -5.87 4.37
N TYR A 121 -14.73 -5.05 5.19
CA TYR A 121 -13.47 -5.36 5.82
C TYR A 121 -13.59 -6.81 6.29
N ARG A 122 -12.96 -7.76 5.58
CA ARG A 122 -12.79 -9.10 6.11
C ARG A 122 -11.66 -8.93 7.10
N PRO A 123 -11.90 -8.92 8.43
CA PRO A 123 -10.81 -8.88 9.37
C PRO A 123 -9.88 -10.05 9.03
N LYS A 124 -8.58 -9.77 8.90
CA LYS A 124 -7.58 -10.82 8.68
C LYS A 124 -7.72 -11.82 9.84
N THR A 125 -8.34 -12.96 9.57
CA THR A 125 -8.42 -14.06 10.53
C THR A 125 -6.99 -14.46 10.81
N LYS A 126 -6.53 -14.30 12.07
CA LYS A 126 -5.22 -14.79 12.49
C LYS A 126 -5.15 -16.26 12.10
N GLN A 127 -4.19 -16.62 11.25
CA GLN A 127 -3.99 -18.01 10.87
C GLN A 127 -3.84 -18.82 12.14
N ALA A 128 -4.72 -19.81 12.34
CA ALA A 128 -4.60 -20.72 13.47
C ALA A 128 -3.24 -21.39 13.39
N THR A 129 -2.45 -21.28 14.46
CA THR A 129 -1.20 -22.02 14.62
C THR A 129 -1.49 -23.49 14.35
N ILE A 130 -0.83 -24.07 13.35
CA ILE A 130 -0.91 -25.50 13.06
C ILE A 130 -0.31 -26.22 14.27
N THR A 131 -1.16 -26.62 15.22
CA THR A 131 -0.75 -27.58 16.24
C THR A 131 -0.53 -28.89 15.52
N ARG A 132 0.74 -29.25 15.38
CA ARG A 132 1.28 -30.49 14.80
C ARG A 132 0.38 -31.68 15.15
N CYS A 133 -0.38 -32.21 14.19
CA CYS A 133 -1.09 -33.48 14.35
C CYS A 133 -0.04 -34.56 14.65
N LYS A 134 -0.01 -35.04 15.90
CA LYS A 134 0.67 -36.28 16.23
C LYS A 134 -0.12 -37.41 15.59
N LEU A 135 0.49 -38.06 14.60
CA LEU A 135 0.10 -39.40 14.16
C LEU A 135 0.39 -40.36 15.32
N GLU A 136 -0.63 -40.65 16.13
CA GLU A 136 -0.61 -41.80 17.03
C GLU A 136 -0.58 -43.05 16.14
N GLN A 137 0.55 -43.77 16.16
CA GLN A 137 0.68 -45.04 15.47
C GLN A 137 -0.15 -46.08 16.21
N ILE A 138 -1.18 -46.60 15.56
CA ILE A 138 -1.98 -47.71 16.08
C ILE A 138 -1.10 -48.97 16.00
N PRO A 139 -0.83 -49.69 17.10
CA PRO A 139 -0.11 -50.95 17.03
C PRO A 139 -0.97 -52.01 16.34
N THR A 140 -0.52 -52.50 15.20
CA THR A 140 -1.06 -53.68 14.52
C THR A 140 -0.89 -54.89 15.42
N LYS A 141 -2.01 -55.44 15.92
CA LYS A 141 -2.02 -56.73 16.61
C LYS A 141 -1.66 -57.84 15.62
N THR A 142 -0.49 -58.42 15.78
CA THR A 142 -0.10 -59.69 15.15
C THR A 142 -1.00 -60.79 15.71
N ILE A 143 -1.88 -61.34 14.87
CA ILE A 143 -2.61 -62.57 15.17
C ILE A 143 -1.68 -63.71 14.78
N SER A 144 -1.11 -64.39 15.79
CA SER A 144 -0.43 -65.67 15.58
C SER A 144 -1.48 -66.73 15.29
N SER A 145 -1.42 -67.32 14.10
CA SER A 145 -2.16 -68.52 13.73
C SER A 145 -1.36 -69.75 14.18
N ASP A 146 -1.76 -70.35 15.29
CA ASP A 146 -1.39 -71.73 15.63
C ASP A 146 -2.54 -72.63 15.18
N PHE A 147 -2.33 -73.43 14.12
CA PHE A 147 -2.94 -74.75 13.88
C PHE A 147 -2.15 -75.49 12.80
#